data_AF-A0A259INS6-F1
#
_entry.id   AF-A0A259INS6-F1
#
_cell.length_a   1.000
_cell.length_b   1.000
_cell.length_c   1.000
_cell.angle_alpha   90.00
_cell.angle_beta   90.00
_cell.angle_gamma   90.00
#
_symmetry.space_group_name_H-M   'P 1'
#
loop_
_entity.id
_entity.type
_entity.pdbx_description
1 polymer ?
#
loop_
_entity_poly.entity_id
_entity_poly.type
_entity_poly.pdbx_seq_one_letter_code
_entity_poly.pdbx_strand_id
1 'polypeptide(L)'
;MSEISREILSVGDLNRAIASSLEERFDTVWVSGEISNFKAYDSGHWYFSLKDEEGQIRCVMFRGRNGQVGFMPQSGDLVEVAANLGFYVPRGDIQLTVQSMRRAGVGGLYEAFLKLKAKLAKEGLFDSDRKREIPSHPRAIGIITSPQAAALKDVLSTLARRAPHIPIVIYPTLVQGPEAPTGIISALKAAEKENAVDVILLVRGGGSIEDLWAFNDEQLAYAISQSPIPIVSGVGHETDVTIADFVADLRAPTPTGAAELAAPRRDQMLQELDAIMQALLQRVNQRVEREAQTLDQLALRLSHALPNPDRMREQMNSWQQRLNQAWLVRMEAWKRNQGHYQSQLEMLNPQRTLERGYAVILSKEAQGMHAVRKPSELNTKEAFQVRLAEGQVEVEFSKLKIDQSA
;
A
#
# COMPACT_ATOMS: atom_id res chain seq x y z
N MET A 1 4.91 63.50 -90.50
CA MET A 1 5.88 62.72 -89.71
C MET A 1 5.77 63.18 -88.28
N SER A 2 4.91 62.54 -87.47
CA SER A 2 4.86 62.79 -86.03
C SER A 2 5.88 61.87 -85.37
N GLU A 3 7.00 62.42 -84.94
CA GLU A 3 7.93 61.72 -84.05
C GLU A 3 7.15 61.25 -82.82
N ILE A 4 6.96 59.94 -82.70
CA ILE A 4 6.45 59.33 -81.49
C ILE A 4 7.58 59.48 -80.48
N SER A 5 7.51 60.49 -79.61
CA SER A 5 8.38 60.63 -78.45
C SER A 5 8.09 59.49 -77.47
N ARG A 6 8.60 58.29 -77.77
CA ARG A 6 8.66 57.20 -76.80
C ARG A 6 9.77 57.55 -75.82
N GLU A 7 9.42 57.69 -74.56
CA GLU A 7 10.37 57.87 -73.47
C GLU A 7 11.38 56.69 -73.49
N ILE A 8 12.66 57.00 -73.70
CA ILE A 8 13.71 55.98 -73.77
C ILE A 8 14.13 55.67 -72.34
N LEU A 9 13.63 54.55 -71.80
CA LEU A 9 14.02 54.07 -70.47
C LEU A 9 15.41 53.44 -70.50
N SER A 10 16.20 53.69 -69.46
CA SER A 10 17.44 52.94 -69.26
C SER A 10 17.12 51.49 -68.86
N VAL A 11 18.07 50.56 -69.10
CA VAL A 11 17.90 49.15 -68.70
C VAL A 11 17.65 49.01 -67.20
N GLY A 12 18.28 49.85 -66.38
CA GLY A 12 18.07 49.86 -64.93
C GLY A 12 16.69 50.38 -64.53
N ASP A 13 16.17 51.39 -65.22
CA ASP A 13 14.83 51.92 -64.96
C ASP A 13 13.74 50.94 -65.38
N LEU A 14 13.93 50.26 -66.53
CA LEU A 14 13.04 49.19 -66.97
C LEU A 14 13.02 48.02 -65.98
N ASN A 15 14.18 47.56 -65.51
CA ASN A 15 14.25 46.46 -64.54
C ASN A 15 13.63 46.83 -63.18
N ARG A 16 13.77 48.08 -62.73
CA ARG A 16 13.09 48.57 -61.52
C ARG A 16 11.58 48.63 -61.69
N ALA A 17 11.10 49.11 -62.84
CA ALA A 17 9.68 49.13 -63.14
C ALA A 17 9.07 47.72 -63.18
N ILE A 18 9.79 46.73 -63.74
CA ILE A 18 9.38 45.32 -63.71
C ILE A 18 9.32 44.79 -62.27
N ALA A 19 10.36 45.05 -61.47
CA ALA A 19 10.40 44.64 -60.07
C ALA A 19 9.19 45.20 -59.29
N SER A 20 8.94 46.50 -59.37
CA SER A 20 7.81 47.15 -58.68
C SER A 20 6.46 46.62 -59.14
N SER A 21 6.28 46.37 -60.44
CA SER A 21 5.01 45.82 -60.95
C SER A 21 4.76 44.38 -60.49
N LEU A 22 5.81 43.57 -60.34
CA LEU A 22 5.68 42.21 -59.82
C LEU A 22 5.36 42.21 -58.32
N GLU A 23 6.01 43.07 -57.54
CA GLU A 23 5.78 43.23 -56.10
C GLU A 23 4.38 43.78 -55.79
N GLU A 24 3.86 44.72 -56.59
CA GLU A 24 2.49 45.23 -56.40
C GLU A 24 1.40 44.20 -56.71
N ARG A 25 1.69 43.25 -57.61
CA ARG A 25 0.68 42.36 -58.20
C ARG A 25 0.65 40.97 -57.58
N PHE A 26 1.77 40.52 -57.02
CA PHE A 26 1.90 39.21 -56.40
C PHE A 26 2.39 39.36 -54.96
N ASP A 27 1.51 39.05 -54.01
CA ASP A 27 1.87 38.88 -52.61
C ASP A 27 2.51 37.49 -52.40
N THR A 28 2.46 36.92 -51.19
CA THR A 28 2.88 35.52 -50.98
C THR A 28 2.04 34.55 -51.82
N VAL A 29 2.71 33.84 -52.73
CA VAL A 29 2.11 32.82 -53.60
C VAL A 29 2.47 31.41 -53.16
N TRP A 30 1.54 30.47 -53.40
CA TRP A 30 1.80 29.04 -53.27
C TRP A 30 2.07 28.44 -54.64
N VAL A 31 3.21 27.77 -54.78
CA VAL A 31 3.66 27.17 -56.04
C VAL A 31 4.00 25.71 -55.79
N SER A 32 3.42 24.82 -56.60
CA SER A 32 3.72 23.39 -56.60
C SER A 32 4.66 23.07 -57.75
N GLY A 33 5.64 22.19 -57.53
CA GLY A 33 6.53 21.74 -58.59
C GLY A 33 7.54 20.71 -58.11
N GLU A 34 8.23 20.10 -59.07
CA GLU A 34 9.34 19.20 -58.79
C GLU A 34 10.62 20.02 -58.59
N ILE A 35 11.37 19.71 -57.52
CA ILE A 35 12.66 20.33 -57.27
C ILE A 35 13.68 19.82 -58.29
N SER A 36 14.41 20.74 -58.89
CA SER A 36 15.57 20.46 -59.74
C SER A 36 16.77 21.30 -59.33
N ASN A 37 17.97 20.82 -59.63
CA ASN A 37 19.24 21.53 -59.40
C ASN A 37 19.43 22.01 -57.95
N PHE A 38 18.97 21.23 -56.97
CA PHE A 38 19.08 21.61 -55.56
C PHE A 38 20.54 21.70 -55.10
N LYS A 39 20.89 22.83 -54.48
CA LYS A 39 22.21 23.09 -53.89
C LYS A 39 22.08 23.76 -52.53
N ALA A 40 22.68 23.14 -51.52
CA ALA A 40 22.91 23.75 -50.22
C ALA A 40 24.33 24.31 -50.19
N TYR A 41 24.46 25.63 -50.02
CA TYR A 41 25.76 26.32 -49.93
C TYR A 41 26.22 26.46 -48.48
N ASP A 42 27.52 26.66 -48.27
CA ASP A 42 28.14 26.81 -46.93
C ASP A 42 27.59 28.01 -46.14
N SER A 43 27.02 29.02 -46.83
CA SER A 43 26.29 30.13 -46.21
C SER A 43 24.99 29.70 -45.51
N GLY A 44 24.57 28.45 -45.72
CA GLY A 44 23.32 27.89 -45.20
C GLY A 44 22.09 28.31 -45.99
N HIS A 45 22.25 28.86 -47.19
CA HIS A 45 21.13 29.14 -48.11
C HIS A 45 20.92 27.98 -49.08
N TRP A 46 19.66 27.68 -49.40
CA TRP A 46 19.31 26.69 -50.40
C TRP A 46 18.91 27.38 -51.69
N TYR A 47 19.47 26.91 -52.79
CA TYR A 47 19.09 27.35 -54.14
C TYR A 47 18.65 26.14 -54.92
N PHE A 48 17.52 26.25 -55.60
CA PHE A 48 16.95 25.18 -56.42
C PHE A 48 16.05 25.81 -57.48
N SER A 49 15.56 25.01 -58.43
CA SER A 49 14.54 25.43 -59.37
C SER A 49 13.30 24.55 -59.21
N LEU A 50 12.13 25.16 -59.18
CA LEU A 50 10.86 24.44 -59.28
C LEU A 50 10.51 24.32 -60.75
N LYS A 51 10.21 23.11 -61.20
CA LYS A 51 9.76 22.83 -62.57
C LYS A 51 8.40 22.14 -62.57
N ASP A 52 7.63 22.37 -63.61
CA ASP A 52 6.41 21.67 -63.99
C ASP A 52 6.47 21.26 -65.48
N GLU A 53 5.34 20.89 -66.09
CA GLU A 53 5.28 20.51 -67.50
C GLU A 53 5.47 21.70 -68.46
N GLU A 54 5.22 22.93 -68.01
CA GLU A 54 5.20 24.13 -68.86
C GLU A 54 6.45 25.02 -68.68
N GLY A 55 7.13 24.95 -67.53
CA GLY A 55 8.25 25.84 -67.25
C GLY A 55 9.05 25.51 -65.99
N GLN A 56 9.99 26.41 -65.69
CA GLN A 56 10.80 26.35 -64.46
C GLN A 56 11.05 27.75 -63.91
N ILE A 57 11.19 27.85 -62.59
CA ILE A 57 11.48 29.10 -61.88
C ILE A 57 12.54 28.89 -60.79
N ARG A 58 13.48 29.83 -60.70
CA ARG A 58 14.54 29.77 -59.68
C ARG A 58 14.00 30.13 -58.31
N CYS A 59 14.42 29.37 -57.31
CA CYS A 59 14.00 29.50 -55.93
C CYS A 59 15.23 29.67 -55.02
N VAL A 60 15.11 30.55 -54.04
CA VAL A 60 16.08 30.73 -52.96
C VAL A 60 15.37 30.61 -51.62
N MET A 61 15.97 29.88 -50.69
CA MET A 61 15.51 29.77 -49.31
C MET A 61 16.64 30.17 -48.37
N PHE A 62 16.44 31.24 -47.61
CA PHE A 62 17.44 31.76 -46.70
C PHE A 62 17.57 30.88 -45.44
N ARG A 63 18.74 30.96 -44.78
CA ARG A 63 19.12 30.13 -43.62
C ARG A 63 18.13 30.25 -42.45
N GLY A 64 17.51 31.42 -42.28
CA GLY A 64 16.51 31.61 -41.23
C GLY A 64 15.21 30.83 -41.46
N ARG A 65 14.90 30.49 -42.71
CA ARG A 65 13.66 29.81 -43.11
C ARG A 65 13.86 28.30 -43.32
N ASN A 66 15.00 27.89 -43.87
CA ASN A 66 15.22 26.47 -44.15
C ASN A 66 15.28 25.59 -42.89
N GLY A 67 15.70 26.14 -41.74
CA GLY A 67 15.67 25.43 -40.46
C GLY A 67 14.26 25.06 -39.96
N GLN A 68 13.21 25.67 -40.50
CA GLN A 68 11.81 25.32 -40.20
C GLN A 68 11.29 24.18 -41.09
N VAL A 69 12.05 23.79 -42.12
CA VAL A 69 11.68 22.69 -43.01
C VAL A 69 12.15 21.40 -42.37
N GLY A 70 11.21 20.54 -41.98
CA GLY A 70 11.46 19.29 -41.27
C GLY A 70 12.09 18.16 -42.11
N PHE A 71 12.50 18.45 -43.35
CA PHE A 71 13.15 17.49 -44.24
C PHE A 71 14.19 18.19 -45.12
N MET A 72 15.18 17.42 -45.59
CA MET A 72 16.18 17.91 -46.54
C MET A 72 15.68 17.66 -47.97
N PRO A 73 15.41 18.71 -48.77
CA PRO A 73 14.87 18.52 -50.12
C PRO A 73 15.92 17.92 -51.05
N GLN A 74 15.47 17.09 -51.99
CA GLN A 74 16.29 16.46 -53.03
C GLN A 74 15.78 16.82 -54.42
N SER A 75 16.67 16.74 -55.43
CA SER A 75 16.22 16.88 -56.82
C SER A 75 15.32 15.69 -57.17
N GLY A 76 14.12 15.96 -57.69
CA GLY A 76 13.06 14.97 -57.89
C GLY A 76 11.92 15.04 -56.87
N ASP A 77 12.09 15.73 -55.73
CA ASP A 77 11.00 15.86 -54.76
C ASP A 77 9.89 16.76 -55.30
N LEU A 78 8.65 16.30 -55.20
CA LEU A 78 7.46 17.12 -55.44
C LEU A 78 7.15 17.93 -54.18
N VAL A 79 7.16 19.26 -54.29
CA VAL A 79 6.97 20.16 -53.14
C VAL A 79 5.99 21.28 -53.45
N GLU A 80 5.34 21.77 -52.39
CA GLU A 80 4.58 23.01 -52.39
C GLU A 80 5.35 24.04 -51.56
N VAL A 81 5.65 25.19 -52.15
CA VAL A 81 6.34 26.29 -51.49
C VAL A 81 5.45 27.51 -51.37
N ALA A 82 5.50 28.17 -50.21
CA ALA A 82 5.01 29.53 -50.05
C ALA A 82 6.18 30.49 -50.28
N ALA A 83 6.07 31.37 -51.26
CA ALA A 83 7.18 32.22 -51.68
C ALA A 83 6.71 33.61 -52.12
N ASN A 84 7.61 34.59 -52.00
CA ASN A 84 7.42 35.92 -52.58
C ASN A 84 8.13 35.98 -53.92
N LEU A 85 7.44 36.48 -54.94
CA LEU A 85 8.00 36.70 -56.26
C LEU A 85 8.86 37.97 -56.24
N GLY A 86 10.09 37.89 -56.71
CA GLY A 86 11.00 39.03 -56.77
C GLY A 86 11.79 39.06 -58.07
N PHE A 87 12.22 40.26 -58.46
CA PHE A 87 13.05 40.47 -59.63
C PHE A 87 14.44 40.96 -59.23
N TYR A 88 15.48 40.22 -59.60
CA TYR A 88 16.86 40.58 -59.26
C TYR A 88 17.40 41.57 -60.30
N VAL A 89 17.20 42.86 -60.03
CA VAL A 89 17.53 44.00 -60.92
C VAL A 89 18.92 43.93 -61.58
N PRO A 90 20.02 43.55 -60.87
CA PRO A 90 21.35 43.52 -61.48
C PRO A 90 21.54 42.44 -62.56
N ARG A 91 20.79 41.34 -62.48
CA ARG A 91 20.92 40.21 -63.42
C ARG A 91 19.73 40.07 -64.37
N GLY A 92 18.63 40.73 -64.07
CA GLY A 92 17.41 40.69 -64.88
C GLY A 92 16.63 39.37 -64.75
N ASP A 93 16.82 38.63 -63.66
CA ASP A 93 16.20 37.31 -63.46
C ASP A 93 15.05 37.37 -62.44
N ILE A 94 13.95 36.68 -62.73
CA ILE A 94 12.85 36.43 -61.78
C ILE A 94 13.24 35.29 -60.84
N GLN A 95 13.00 35.45 -59.54
CA GLN A 95 13.24 34.44 -58.52
C GLN A 95 12.14 34.41 -57.46
N LEU A 96 11.87 33.22 -56.93
CA LEU A 96 11.00 33.01 -55.77
C LEU A 96 11.85 32.98 -54.50
N THR A 97 11.53 33.87 -53.56
CA THR A 97 12.08 33.81 -52.19
C THR A 97 11.16 32.97 -51.33
N VAL A 98 11.56 31.74 -51.04
CA VAL A 98 10.75 30.74 -50.34
C VAL A 98 10.74 31.04 -48.84
N GLN A 99 9.53 31.17 -48.30
CA GLN A 99 9.26 31.41 -46.88
C GLN A 99 8.96 30.09 -46.14
N SER A 100 8.19 29.19 -46.76
CA SER A 100 7.95 27.84 -46.23
C SER A 100 7.91 26.80 -47.34
N MET A 101 8.30 25.57 -47.02
CA MET A 101 8.26 24.44 -47.94
C MET A 101 7.62 23.24 -47.26
N ARG A 102 6.73 22.54 -47.97
CA ARG A 102 6.19 21.24 -47.60
C ARG A 102 6.24 20.28 -48.80
N ARG A 103 6.28 18.97 -48.55
CA ARG A 103 6.10 17.99 -49.62
C ARG A 103 4.68 18.12 -50.19
N ALA A 104 4.56 18.07 -51.51
CA ALA A 104 3.27 18.15 -52.19
C ALA A 104 2.41 16.94 -51.77
N GLY A 105 1.12 17.16 -51.50
CA GLY A 105 0.18 16.12 -51.05
C GLY A 105 -0.04 16.00 -49.53
N VAL A 106 0.87 16.54 -48.70
CA VAL A 106 0.70 16.54 -47.22
C VAL A 106 -0.49 17.41 -46.79
N GLY A 107 -0.79 18.49 -47.50
CA GLY A 107 -1.92 19.38 -47.20
C GLY A 107 -3.29 18.69 -47.32
N GLY A 108 -3.47 17.87 -48.35
CA GLY A 108 -4.72 17.12 -48.57
C GLY A 108 -4.93 16.01 -47.54
N LEU A 109 -3.87 15.26 -47.20
CA LEU A 109 -3.91 14.24 -46.16
C LEU A 109 -4.20 14.86 -44.79
N TYR A 110 -3.56 15.99 -44.46
CA TYR A 110 -3.82 16.65 -43.19
C TYR A 110 -5.25 17.20 -43.09
N GLU A 111 -5.77 17.79 -44.17
CA GLU A 111 -7.17 18.24 -44.21
C GLU A 111 -8.15 17.05 -44.08
N ALA A 112 -7.88 15.93 -44.76
CA ALA A 112 -8.66 14.70 -44.63
C ALA A 112 -8.64 14.15 -43.20
N PHE A 113 -7.47 14.18 -42.54
CA PHE A 113 -7.32 13.77 -41.15
C PHE A 113 -8.15 14.65 -40.21
N LEU A 114 -8.10 15.98 -40.36
CA LEU A 114 -8.91 16.89 -39.55
C LEU A 114 -10.42 16.67 -39.75
N LYS A 115 -10.86 16.46 -41.00
CA LYS A 115 -12.26 16.13 -41.31
C LYS A 115 -12.69 14.82 -40.67
N LEU A 116 -11.88 13.76 -40.79
CA LEU A 116 -12.18 12.46 -40.21
C LEU A 116 -12.18 12.51 -38.68
N LYS A 117 -11.18 13.17 -38.07
CA LYS A 117 -11.12 13.38 -36.62
C LYS A 117 -12.36 14.10 -36.12
N ALA A 118 -12.79 15.17 -36.78
CA ALA A 118 -13.98 15.91 -36.39
C ALA A 118 -15.26 15.07 -36.52
N LYS A 119 -15.36 14.22 -37.55
CA LYS A 119 -16.48 13.29 -37.75
C LYS A 119 -16.56 12.27 -36.61
N LEU A 120 -15.48 11.52 -36.36
CA LEU A 120 -15.46 10.46 -35.35
C LEU A 120 -15.56 11.00 -33.92
N ALA A 121 -15.04 12.21 -33.66
CA ALA A 121 -15.23 12.90 -32.39
C ALA A 121 -16.71 13.20 -32.13
N LYS A 122 -17.46 13.65 -33.15
CA LYS A 122 -18.91 13.92 -33.00
C LYS A 122 -19.72 12.66 -32.71
N GLU A 123 -19.24 11.51 -33.15
CA GLU A 123 -19.86 10.21 -32.90
C GLU A 123 -19.47 9.62 -31.53
N GLY A 124 -18.57 10.28 -30.80
CA GLY A 124 -18.13 9.88 -29.45
C GLY A 124 -17.13 8.73 -29.44
N LEU A 125 -16.46 8.42 -30.55
CA LEU A 125 -15.48 7.32 -30.60
C LEU A 125 -14.23 7.57 -29.75
N PHE A 126 -13.98 8.82 -29.36
CA PHE A 126 -12.83 9.21 -28.53
C PHE A 126 -13.17 9.36 -27.05
N ASP A 127 -14.44 9.15 -26.67
CA ASP A 127 -14.92 9.35 -25.30
C ASP A 127 -14.23 8.35 -24.35
N SER A 128 -13.74 8.86 -23.22
CA SER A 128 -13.07 8.05 -22.20
C SER A 128 -13.96 6.92 -21.68
N ASP A 129 -15.27 7.15 -21.61
CA ASP A 129 -16.24 6.20 -21.04
C ASP A 129 -16.43 4.95 -21.91
N ARG A 130 -16.01 4.99 -23.17
CA ARG A 130 -16.02 3.82 -24.08
C ARG A 130 -14.74 3.02 -24.04
N LYS A 131 -13.66 3.59 -23.49
CA LYS A 131 -12.35 2.94 -23.43
C LYS A 131 -12.34 1.89 -22.33
N ARG A 132 -11.82 0.72 -22.66
CA ARG A 132 -11.67 -0.41 -21.73
C ARG A 132 -10.39 -0.24 -20.92
N GLU A 133 -10.42 -0.67 -19.66
CA GLU A 133 -9.21 -0.72 -18.85
C GLU A 133 -8.26 -1.82 -19.36
N ILE A 134 -6.97 -1.51 -19.40
CA ILE A 134 -5.94 -2.48 -19.78
C ILE A 134 -5.70 -3.44 -18.60
N PRO A 135 -5.77 -4.77 -18.81
CA PRO A 135 -5.49 -5.73 -17.75
C PRO A 135 -4.09 -5.56 -17.18
N SER A 136 -3.97 -5.48 -15.85
CA SER A 136 -2.66 -5.36 -15.19
C SER A 136 -1.81 -6.63 -15.32
N HIS A 137 -2.45 -7.79 -15.47
CA HIS A 137 -1.82 -9.11 -15.59
C HIS A 137 -2.47 -9.90 -16.73
N PRO A 138 -2.18 -9.58 -18.00
CA PRO A 138 -2.74 -10.32 -19.11
C PRO A 138 -2.18 -11.74 -19.15
N ARG A 139 -3.03 -12.74 -19.41
CA ARG A 139 -2.60 -14.14 -19.57
C ARG A 139 -1.95 -14.39 -20.92
N ALA A 140 -2.26 -13.56 -21.91
CA ALA A 140 -1.65 -13.60 -23.23
C ALA A 140 -1.78 -12.22 -23.91
N ILE A 141 -0.78 -11.86 -24.71
CA ILE A 141 -0.72 -10.60 -25.45
C ILE A 141 -0.76 -10.88 -26.95
N GLY A 142 -1.71 -10.27 -27.65
CA GLY A 142 -1.78 -10.27 -29.11
C GLY A 142 -0.94 -9.13 -29.70
N ILE A 143 -0.20 -9.38 -30.77
CA ILE A 143 0.55 -8.33 -31.48
C ILE A 143 0.10 -8.30 -32.93
N ILE A 144 -0.47 -7.18 -33.35
CA ILE A 144 -0.82 -6.91 -34.75
C ILE A 144 0.28 -6.04 -35.34
N THR A 145 1.09 -6.63 -36.21
CA THR A 145 2.17 -5.92 -36.90
C THR A 145 2.65 -6.67 -38.13
N SER A 146 3.54 -6.07 -38.92
CA SER A 146 4.20 -6.75 -40.03
C SER A 146 5.33 -7.65 -39.52
N PRO A 147 5.42 -8.92 -39.98
CA PRO A 147 6.51 -9.84 -39.59
C PRO A 147 7.91 -9.30 -39.89
N GLN A 148 8.02 -8.43 -40.90
CA GLN A 148 9.28 -7.83 -41.34
C GLN A 148 9.59 -6.51 -40.63
N ALA A 149 8.67 -5.96 -39.84
CA ALA A 149 8.86 -4.68 -39.16
C ALA A 149 9.89 -4.78 -38.03
N ALA A 150 10.82 -3.81 -37.97
CA ALA A 150 11.77 -3.68 -36.86
C ALA A 150 11.06 -3.57 -35.50
N ALA A 151 9.92 -2.88 -35.46
CA ALA A 151 9.10 -2.71 -34.26
C ALA A 151 8.67 -4.02 -33.60
N LEU A 152 8.45 -5.10 -34.37
CA LEU A 152 8.14 -6.41 -33.79
C LEU A 152 9.29 -6.91 -32.92
N LYS A 153 10.53 -6.79 -33.39
CA LYS A 153 11.71 -7.23 -32.63
C LYS A 153 11.86 -6.44 -31.33
N ASP A 154 11.63 -5.14 -31.37
CA ASP A 154 11.74 -4.26 -30.21
C ASP A 154 10.67 -4.58 -29.16
N VAL A 155 9.43 -4.83 -29.59
CA VAL A 155 8.32 -5.27 -28.74
C VAL A 155 8.61 -6.63 -28.12
N LEU A 156 9.03 -7.62 -28.92
CA LEU A 156 9.35 -8.96 -28.42
C LEU A 156 10.51 -8.95 -27.42
N SER A 157 11.57 -8.17 -27.70
CA SER A 157 12.69 -7.96 -26.78
C SER A 157 12.22 -7.36 -25.44
N THR A 158 11.36 -6.34 -25.51
CA THR A 158 10.81 -5.67 -24.32
C THR A 158 9.96 -6.63 -23.48
N LEU A 159 9.07 -7.40 -24.12
CA LEU A 159 8.23 -8.40 -23.46
C LEU A 159 9.06 -9.55 -22.88
N ALA A 160 10.04 -10.07 -23.61
CA ALA A 160 10.93 -11.13 -23.12
C ALA A 160 11.72 -10.70 -21.87
N ARG A 161 12.11 -9.42 -21.79
CA ARG A 161 12.79 -8.87 -20.61
C ARG A 161 11.82 -8.62 -19.45
N ARG A 162 10.66 -7.99 -19.70
CA ARG A 162 9.73 -7.55 -18.64
C ARG A 162 8.82 -8.66 -18.12
N ALA A 163 8.26 -9.46 -19.02
CA ALA A 163 7.26 -10.47 -18.72
C ALA A 163 7.46 -11.75 -19.57
N PRO A 164 8.60 -12.47 -19.43
CA PRO A 164 8.88 -13.68 -20.21
C PRO A 164 7.88 -14.82 -19.99
N HIS A 165 7.06 -14.75 -18.94
CA HIS A 165 6.07 -15.75 -18.59
C HIS A 165 4.74 -15.56 -19.33
N ILE A 166 4.53 -14.43 -20.01
CA ILE A 166 3.29 -14.13 -20.72
C ILE A 166 3.44 -14.62 -22.17
N PRO A 167 2.60 -15.57 -22.63
CA PRO A 167 2.59 -16.02 -24.01
C PRO A 167 2.18 -14.90 -24.97
N ILE A 168 2.77 -14.92 -26.15
CA ILE A 168 2.59 -13.91 -27.20
C ILE A 168 1.98 -14.57 -28.42
N VAL A 169 0.92 -14.00 -28.96
CA VAL A 169 0.29 -14.41 -30.22
C VAL A 169 0.50 -13.32 -31.26
N ILE A 170 1.08 -13.67 -32.40
CA ILE A 170 1.35 -12.72 -33.48
C ILE A 170 0.26 -12.86 -34.54
N TYR A 171 -0.41 -11.75 -34.84
CA TYR A 171 -1.38 -11.62 -35.90
C TYR A 171 -0.74 -10.81 -37.04
N PRO A 172 -0.10 -11.48 -38.02
CA PRO A 172 0.71 -10.82 -39.02
C PRO A 172 -0.15 -10.07 -40.03
N THR A 173 0.16 -8.81 -40.29
CA THR A 173 -0.54 -7.99 -41.30
C THR A 173 0.36 -6.91 -41.87
N LEU A 174 -0.01 -6.36 -43.03
CA LEU A 174 0.63 -5.15 -43.54
C LEU A 174 0.24 -3.97 -42.65
N VAL A 175 1.24 -3.18 -42.26
CA VAL A 175 1.09 -1.98 -41.41
C VAL A 175 1.37 -0.68 -42.18
N GLN A 176 1.51 -0.78 -43.50
CA GLN A 176 1.77 0.34 -44.39
C GLN A 176 1.16 0.10 -45.77
N GLY A 177 0.84 1.19 -46.47
CA GLY A 177 0.20 1.14 -47.78
C GLY A 177 -1.34 1.02 -47.72
N PRO A 178 -1.99 1.05 -48.89
CA PRO A 178 -3.45 1.16 -48.99
C PRO A 178 -4.21 -0.11 -48.54
N GLU A 179 -3.57 -1.27 -48.54
CA GLU A 179 -4.17 -2.55 -48.11
C GLU A 179 -4.00 -2.81 -46.61
N ALA A 180 -3.22 -2.00 -45.89
CA ALA A 180 -2.99 -2.19 -44.46
C ALA A 180 -4.27 -2.10 -43.60
N PRO A 181 -5.21 -1.15 -43.80
CA PRO A 181 -6.42 -1.06 -42.98
C PRO A 181 -7.26 -2.35 -43.01
N THR A 182 -7.50 -2.90 -44.20
CA THR A 182 -8.31 -4.12 -44.38
C THR A 182 -7.62 -5.33 -43.76
N GLY A 183 -6.29 -5.42 -43.87
CA GLY A 183 -5.49 -6.43 -43.21
C GLY A 183 -5.56 -6.33 -41.68
N ILE A 184 -5.39 -5.12 -41.12
CA ILE A 184 -5.45 -4.88 -39.66
C ILE A 184 -6.84 -5.24 -39.12
N ILE A 185 -7.92 -4.85 -39.81
CA ILE A 185 -9.30 -5.20 -39.43
C ILE A 185 -9.50 -6.72 -39.44
N SER A 186 -8.93 -7.42 -40.42
CA SER A 186 -9.00 -8.88 -40.50
C SER A 186 -8.23 -9.55 -39.35
N ALA A 187 -7.07 -9.00 -38.99
CA ALA A 187 -6.26 -9.45 -37.85
C ALA A 187 -6.99 -9.23 -36.51
N LEU A 188 -7.65 -8.07 -36.32
CA LEU A 188 -8.48 -7.80 -35.14
C LEU A 188 -9.60 -8.83 -35.01
N LYS A 189 -10.37 -9.06 -36.08
CA LYS A 189 -11.45 -10.05 -36.10
C LYS A 189 -10.95 -11.48 -35.86
N ALA A 190 -9.75 -11.83 -36.33
CA ALA A 190 -9.14 -13.12 -36.05
C ALA A 190 -8.84 -13.27 -34.55
N ALA A 191 -8.25 -12.25 -33.92
CA ALA A 191 -7.96 -12.24 -32.49
C ALA A 191 -9.24 -12.35 -31.64
N GLU A 192 -10.30 -11.63 -32.03
CA GLU A 192 -11.61 -11.71 -31.38
C GLU A 192 -12.23 -13.11 -31.48
N LYS A 193 -12.15 -13.73 -32.66
CA LYS A 193 -12.71 -15.06 -32.91
C LYS A 193 -11.98 -16.15 -32.14
N GLU A 194 -10.65 -16.07 -32.06
CA GLU A 194 -9.83 -17.02 -31.33
C GLU A 194 -9.97 -16.86 -29.81
N ASN A 195 -10.22 -15.62 -29.34
CA ASN A 195 -10.37 -15.27 -27.93
C ASN A 195 -9.21 -15.81 -27.06
N ALA A 196 -8.00 -15.79 -27.63
CA ALA A 196 -6.79 -16.36 -27.03
C ALA A 196 -5.95 -15.32 -26.26
N VAL A 197 -6.26 -14.03 -26.41
CA VAL A 197 -5.48 -12.92 -25.87
C VAL A 197 -6.36 -11.97 -25.06
N ASP A 198 -5.78 -11.39 -24.00
CA ASP A 198 -6.52 -10.48 -23.10
C ASP A 198 -6.28 -9.00 -23.47
N VAL A 199 -5.24 -8.70 -24.26
CA VAL A 199 -4.91 -7.35 -24.75
C VAL A 199 -4.22 -7.46 -26.12
N ILE A 200 -4.48 -6.49 -27.00
CA ILE A 200 -3.87 -6.40 -28.32
C ILE A 200 -2.96 -5.18 -28.42
N LEU A 201 -1.75 -5.39 -28.91
CA LEU A 201 -0.81 -4.34 -29.29
C LEU A 201 -0.90 -4.09 -30.79
N LEU A 202 -1.40 -2.93 -31.18
CA LEU A 202 -1.34 -2.46 -32.56
C LEU A 202 -0.08 -1.61 -32.72
N VAL A 203 0.96 -2.17 -33.36
CA VAL A 203 2.29 -1.57 -33.32
C VAL A 203 2.91 -1.41 -34.70
N ARG A 204 3.59 -0.27 -34.87
CA ARG A 204 4.32 0.05 -36.09
C ARG A 204 5.51 0.95 -35.75
N GLY A 205 6.66 0.72 -36.39
CA GLY A 205 7.85 1.55 -36.19
C GLY A 205 7.68 2.96 -36.78
N GLY A 206 8.65 3.85 -36.54
CA GLY A 206 8.65 5.18 -37.12
C GLY A 206 8.59 5.16 -38.66
N GLY A 207 8.05 6.23 -39.25
CA GLY A 207 7.88 6.37 -40.69
C GLY A 207 7.41 7.76 -41.06
N SER A 208 7.29 8.03 -42.36
CA SER A 208 6.70 9.29 -42.85
C SER A 208 5.20 9.39 -42.49
N ILE A 209 4.59 10.56 -42.67
CA ILE A 209 3.14 10.70 -42.48
C ILE A 209 2.33 9.87 -43.49
N GLU A 210 2.88 9.68 -44.70
CA GLU A 210 2.30 8.87 -45.78
C GLU A 210 2.27 7.39 -45.39
N ASP A 211 3.37 6.96 -44.77
CA ASP A 211 3.53 5.65 -44.19
C ASP A 211 2.44 5.40 -43.14
N LEU A 212 2.29 6.31 -42.16
CA LEU A 212 1.31 6.22 -41.06
C LEU A 212 -0.15 6.39 -41.49
N TRP A 213 -0.40 6.81 -42.73
CA TRP A 213 -1.74 7.14 -43.21
C TRP A 213 -2.72 5.97 -43.13
N ALA A 214 -2.25 4.73 -43.24
CA ALA A 214 -3.05 3.52 -43.08
C ALA A 214 -3.82 3.45 -41.74
N PHE A 215 -3.37 4.16 -40.71
CA PHE A 215 -4.01 4.21 -39.41
C PHE A 215 -5.03 5.34 -39.26
N ASN A 216 -5.22 6.14 -40.32
CA ASN A 216 -6.24 7.17 -40.44
C ASN A 216 -7.42 6.70 -41.30
N ASP A 217 -7.75 5.41 -41.24
CA ASP A 217 -8.89 4.82 -41.94
C ASP A 217 -10.14 4.81 -41.05
N GLU A 218 -11.29 5.14 -41.65
CA GLU A 218 -12.56 5.22 -40.94
C GLU A 218 -13.06 3.83 -40.48
N GLN A 219 -12.93 2.80 -41.32
CA GLN A 219 -13.41 1.46 -40.96
C GLN A 219 -12.55 0.84 -39.86
N LEU A 220 -11.24 1.11 -39.89
CA LEU A 220 -10.32 0.71 -38.84
C LEU A 220 -10.68 1.37 -37.50
N ALA A 221 -11.03 2.66 -37.52
CA ALA A 221 -11.49 3.36 -36.32
C ALA A 221 -12.70 2.67 -35.68
N TYR A 222 -13.73 2.34 -36.47
CA TYR A 222 -14.88 1.60 -35.93
C TYR A 222 -14.50 0.22 -35.40
N ALA A 223 -13.63 -0.51 -36.11
CA ALA A 223 -13.19 -1.84 -35.69
C ALA A 223 -12.45 -1.79 -34.33
N ILE A 224 -11.57 -0.81 -34.13
CA ILE A 224 -10.86 -0.62 -32.86
C ILE A 224 -11.85 -0.30 -31.73
N SER A 225 -12.79 0.63 -31.96
CA SER A 225 -13.77 1.03 -30.95
C SER A 225 -14.70 -0.12 -30.52
N GLN A 226 -15.06 -0.98 -31.47
CA GLN A 226 -16.00 -2.09 -31.25
C GLN A 226 -15.34 -3.37 -30.71
N SER A 227 -14.00 -3.47 -30.78
CA SER A 227 -13.25 -4.66 -30.36
C SER A 227 -13.55 -5.02 -28.90
N PRO A 228 -13.99 -6.24 -28.56
CA PRO A 228 -14.19 -6.67 -27.17
C PRO A 228 -12.89 -6.77 -26.36
N ILE A 229 -11.73 -6.90 -27.04
CA ILE A 229 -10.41 -7.01 -26.43
C ILE A 229 -9.78 -5.61 -26.39
N PRO A 230 -9.21 -5.15 -25.27
CA PRO A 230 -8.59 -3.85 -25.17
C PRO A 230 -7.37 -3.72 -26.10
N ILE A 231 -7.25 -2.59 -26.78
CA ILE A 231 -6.22 -2.30 -27.77
C ILE A 231 -5.31 -1.17 -27.27
N VAL A 232 -4.00 -1.45 -27.25
CA VAL A 232 -2.95 -0.46 -27.02
C VAL A 232 -2.32 -0.10 -28.36
N SER A 233 -2.41 1.18 -28.75
CA SER A 233 -1.77 1.68 -29.97
C SER A 233 -0.35 2.14 -29.69
N GLY A 234 0.61 1.69 -30.50
CA GLY A 234 2.00 2.13 -30.51
C GLY A 234 2.48 2.37 -31.93
N VAL A 235 1.77 3.22 -32.67
CA VAL A 235 1.87 3.37 -34.14
C VAL A 235 2.80 4.51 -34.59
N GLY A 236 3.24 5.40 -33.71
CA GLY A 236 4.08 6.55 -34.07
C GLY A 236 5.03 6.98 -32.95
N HIS A 237 5.48 8.24 -33.03
CA HIS A 237 6.19 8.96 -31.95
C HIS A 237 5.27 10.03 -31.35
N GLU A 238 5.79 10.86 -30.43
CA GLU A 238 4.99 11.88 -29.73
C GLU A 238 4.25 12.85 -30.68
N THR A 239 4.83 13.19 -31.83
CA THR A 239 4.29 14.16 -32.81
C THR A 239 3.32 13.57 -33.83
N ASP A 240 3.35 12.25 -34.03
CA ASP A 240 2.72 11.60 -35.19
C ASP A 240 1.47 10.82 -34.77
N VAL A 241 0.46 11.56 -34.28
CA VAL A 241 -0.78 10.96 -33.75
C VAL A 241 -1.74 10.61 -34.88
N THR A 242 -2.19 9.37 -34.91
CA THR A 242 -3.15 8.83 -35.89
C THR A 242 -4.55 8.71 -35.30
N ILE A 243 -5.57 8.47 -36.14
CA ILE A 243 -6.94 8.20 -35.67
C ILE A 243 -6.98 6.93 -34.83
N ALA A 244 -6.26 5.88 -35.22
CA ALA A 244 -6.14 4.66 -34.42
C ALA A 244 -5.67 4.95 -32.98
N ASP A 245 -4.73 5.89 -32.79
CA ASP A 245 -4.27 6.29 -31.45
C ASP A 245 -5.35 7.00 -30.62
N PHE A 246 -6.26 7.75 -31.26
CA PHE A 246 -7.36 8.41 -30.55
C PHE A 246 -8.44 7.41 -30.12
N VAL A 247 -8.73 6.42 -30.97
CA VAL A 247 -9.79 5.43 -30.72
C VAL A 247 -9.32 4.30 -29.81
N ALA A 248 -8.04 3.93 -29.83
CA ALA A 248 -7.49 2.90 -28.96
C ALA A 248 -7.77 3.19 -27.49
N ASP A 249 -7.89 2.11 -26.71
CA ASP A 249 -8.16 2.19 -25.28
C ASP A 249 -7.00 2.87 -24.54
N LEU A 250 -5.77 2.59 -24.98
CA LEU A 250 -4.56 3.24 -24.49
C LEU A 250 -3.61 3.59 -25.63
N ARG A 251 -3.11 4.83 -25.62
CA ARG A 251 -2.04 5.26 -26.52
C ARG A 251 -0.69 5.12 -25.84
N ALA A 252 0.24 4.47 -26.51
CA ALA A 252 1.65 4.47 -26.20
C ALA A 252 2.44 5.38 -27.16
N PRO A 253 3.48 6.06 -26.68
CA PRO A 253 4.29 6.97 -27.51
C PRO A 253 5.22 6.23 -28.47
N THR A 254 5.46 4.93 -28.29
CA THR A 254 6.31 4.09 -29.14
C THR A 254 5.83 2.63 -29.10
N PRO A 255 6.23 1.78 -30.08
CA PRO A 255 5.99 0.34 -30.01
C PRO A 255 6.48 -0.31 -28.72
N THR A 256 7.69 0.05 -28.28
CA THR A 256 8.26 -0.44 -27.02
C THR A 256 7.44 0.04 -25.83
N GLY A 257 7.00 1.30 -25.82
CA GLY A 257 6.11 1.83 -24.80
C GLY A 257 4.79 1.07 -24.72
N ALA A 258 4.24 0.60 -25.84
CA ALA A 258 3.03 -0.22 -25.85
C ALA A 258 3.25 -1.55 -25.12
N ALA A 259 4.40 -2.20 -25.37
CA ALA A 259 4.81 -3.40 -24.65
C ALA A 259 5.00 -3.14 -23.16
N GLU A 260 5.56 -1.99 -22.79
CA GLU A 260 5.79 -1.62 -21.39
C GLU A 260 4.51 -1.36 -20.60
N LEU A 261 3.51 -0.76 -21.26
CA LEU A 261 2.20 -0.45 -20.66
C LEU A 261 1.31 -1.69 -20.56
N ALA A 262 1.42 -2.63 -21.50
CA ALA A 262 0.63 -3.86 -21.47
C ALA A 262 1.23 -4.97 -20.61
N ALA A 263 2.54 -4.93 -20.29
CA ALA A 263 3.20 -6.00 -19.56
C ALA A 263 3.71 -5.58 -18.16
N PRO A 264 3.34 -6.33 -17.11
CA PRO A 264 3.87 -6.10 -15.77
C PRO A 264 5.38 -6.38 -15.71
N ARG A 265 6.06 -5.76 -14.74
CA ARG A 265 7.48 -6.02 -14.50
C ARG A 265 7.65 -7.21 -13.58
N ARG A 266 8.13 -8.34 -14.10
CA ARG A 266 8.42 -9.55 -13.33
C ARG A 266 9.30 -9.28 -12.10
N ASP A 267 10.37 -8.50 -12.26
CA ASP A 267 11.31 -8.22 -11.17
C ASP A 267 10.63 -7.49 -10.01
N GLN A 268 9.73 -6.56 -10.34
CA GLN A 268 8.96 -5.83 -9.34
C GLN A 268 7.98 -6.78 -8.62
N MET A 269 7.28 -7.64 -9.36
CA MET A 269 6.37 -8.63 -8.77
C MET A 269 7.11 -9.61 -7.83
N LEU A 270 8.32 -10.04 -8.21
CA LEU A 270 9.14 -10.91 -7.36
C LEU A 270 9.60 -10.18 -6.09
N GLN A 271 10.00 -8.92 -6.20
CA GLN A 271 10.35 -8.08 -5.04
C GLN A 271 9.15 -7.88 -4.10
N GLU A 272 7.96 -7.64 -4.64
CA GLU A 272 6.72 -7.54 -3.87
C GLU A 272 6.39 -8.86 -3.17
N LEU A 273 6.53 -9.99 -3.87
CA LEU A 273 6.34 -11.32 -3.28
C LEU A 273 7.31 -11.61 -2.14
N ASP A 274 8.59 -11.29 -2.32
CA ASP A 274 9.61 -11.44 -1.29
C ASP A 274 9.31 -10.56 -0.06
N ALA A 275 8.89 -9.32 -0.28
CA ALA A 275 8.49 -8.42 0.80
C ALA A 275 7.30 -8.96 1.59
N ILE A 276 6.28 -9.50 0.91
CA ILE A 276 5.12 -10.14 1.54
C ILE A 276 5.57 -11.38 2.34
N MET A 277 6.46 -12.21 1.79
CA MET A 277 7.00 -13.38 2.47
C MET A 277 7.75 -13.00 3.76
N GLN A 278 8.63 -12.00 3.70
CA GLN A 278 9.36 -11.52 4.87
C GLN A 278 8.41 -10.97 5.95
N ALA A 279 7.42 -10.18 5.55
CA ALA A 279 6.41 -9.67 6.47
C ALA A 279 5.60 -10.79 7.14
N LEU A 280 5.24 -11.84 6.38
CA LEU A 280 4.53 -13.00 6.89
C LEU A 280 5.37 -13.76 7.92
N LEU A 281 6.63 -14.07 7.60
CA LEU A 281 7.56 -14.75 8.51
C LEU A 281 7.75 -13.96 9.81
N GLN A 282 7.92 -12.64 9.71
CA GLN A 282 8.05 -11.78 10.88
C GLN A 282 6.80 -11.85 11.77
N ARG A 283 5.60 -11.79 11.17
CA ARG A 283 4.33 -11.86 11.94
C ARG A 283 4.14 -13.22 12.60
N VAL A 284 4.49 -14.31 11.92
CA VAL A 284 4.44 -15.66 12.49
C VAL A 284 5.39 -15.78 13.68
N ASN A 285 6.64 -15.35 13.53
CA ASN A 285 7.62 -15.39 14.63
C ASN A 285 7.17 -14.55 15.83
N GLN A 286 6.66 -13.35 15.59
CA GLN A 286 6.11 -12.51 16.66
C GLN A 286 4.91 -13.15 17.36
N ARG A 287 4.07 -13.88 16.62
CA ARG A 287 2.93 -14.60 17.20
C ARG A 287 3.41 -15.75 18.09
N VAL A 288 4.34 -16.57 17.60
CA VAL A 288 4.92 -17.69 18.36
C VAL A 288 5.60 -17.18 19.64
N GLU A 289 6.42 -16.14 19.54
CA GLU A 289 7.11 -15.53 20.68
C GLU A 289 6.13 -15.03 21.75
N ARG A 290 5.05 -14.36 21.34
CA ARG A 290 4.00 -13.89 22.28
C ARG A 290 3.29 -15.05 22.98
N GLU A 291 2.97 -16.11 22.25
CA GLU A 291 2.31 -17.28 22.84
C GLU A 291 3.26 -18.03 23.78
N ALA A 292 4.55 -18.16 23.44
CA ALA A 292 5.57 -18.71 24.32
C ALA A 292 5.69 -17.92 25.63
N GLN A 293 5.80 -16.59 25.54
CA GLN A 293 5.83 -15.71 26.73
C GLN A 293 4.55 -15.83 27.57
N THR A 294 3.39 -16.00 26.93
CA THR A 294 2.11 -16.20 27.63
C THR A 294 2.10 -17.54 28.36
N LEU A 295 2.59 -18.61 27.73
CA LEU A 295 2.73 -19.92 28.37
C LEU A 295 3.69 -19.88 29.57
N ASP A 296 4.83 -19.21 29.43
CA ASP A 296 5.79 -19.04 30.53
C ASP A 296 5.16 -18.31 31.73
N GLN A 297 4.42 -17.23 31.46
CA GLN A 297 3.69 -16.50 32.51
C GLN A 297 2.61 -17.36 33.18
N LEU A 298 1.87 -18.16 32.41
CA LEU A 298 0.86 -19.06 32.95
C LEU A 298 1.50 -20.20 33.77
N ALA A 299 2.62 -20.74 33.32
CA ALA A 299 3.38 -21.76 34.04
C ALA A 299 3.90 -21.23 35.37
N LEU A 300 4.44 -20.00 35.40
CA LEU A 300 4.86 -19.33 36.64
C LEU A 300 3.67 -19.04 37.57
N ARG A 301 2.53 -18.59 37.04
CA ARG A 301 1.32 -18.38 37.85
C ARG A 301 0.81 -19.69 38.44
N LEU A 302 0.81 -20.76 37.66
CA LEU A 302 0.41 -22.08 38.13
C LEU A 302 1.35 -22.59 39.23
N SER A 303 2.66 -22.47 39.04
CA SER A 303 3.64 -22.92 40.04
C SER A 303 3.53 -22.13 41.36
N HIS A 304 3.22 -20.85 41.30
CA HIS A 304 2.96 -20.02 42.50
C HIS A 304 1.59 -20.25 43.13
N ALA A 305 0.56 -20.58 42.34
CA ALA A 305 -0.79 -20.84 42.83
C ALA A 305 -0.93 -22.24 43.45
N LEU A 306 -0.07 -23.19 43.05
CA LEU A 306 -0.08 -24.54 43.61
C LEU A 306 0.38 -24.48 45.08
N PRO A 307 -0.46 -24.93 46.03
CA PRO A 307 -0.07 -25.05 47.41
C PRO A 307 1.15 -25.96 47.51
N ASN A 308 2.18 -25.54 48.26
CA ASN A 308 3.29 -26.43 48.57
C ASN A 308 2.83 -27.39 49.69
N PRO A 309 2.51 -28.67 49.37
CA PRO A 309 1.93 -29.59 50.34
C PRO A 309 2.89 -29.89 51.48
N ASP A 310 4.20 -29.84 51.24
CA ASP A 310 5.21 -30.08 52.27
C ASP A 310 5.25 -28.94 53.28
N ARG A 311 5.19 -27.68 52.83
CA ARG A 311 5.04 -26.53 53.74
C ARG A 311 3.75 -26.59 54.55
N MET A 312 2.64 -27.00 53.93
CA MET A 312 1.36 -27.17 54.63
C MET A 312 1.44 -28.28 55.67
N ARG A 313 2.11 -29.40 55.37
CA ARG A 313 2.37 -30.49 56.32
C ARG A 313 3.28 -30.05 57.46
N GLU A 314 4.34 -29.31 57.18
CA GLU A 314 5.23 -28.74 58.20
C GLU A 314 4.45 -27.81 59.15
N GLN A 315 3.61 -26.92 58.60
CA GLN A 315 2.75 -26.06 59.40
C GLN A 315 1.77 -26.86 60.27
N MET A 316 1.10 -27.86 59.68
CA MET A 316 0.18 -28.75 60.40
C MET A 316 0.88 -29.49 61.54
N ASN A 317 2.07 -30.04 61.29
CA ASN A 317 2.88 -30.72 62.31
C ASN A 317 3.29 -29.77 63.43
N SER A 318 3.70 -28.54 63.08
CA SER A 318 4.05 -27.51 64.08
C SER A 318 2.85 -27.12 64.95
N TRP A 319 1.66 -26.97 64.37
CA TRP A 319 0.43 -26.68 65.11
C TRP A 319 0.02 -27.84 65.99
N GLN A 320 0.17 -29.08 65.52
CA GLN A 320 -0.11 -30.28 66.30
C GLN A 320 0.84 -30.40 67.50
N GLN A 321 2.13 -30.15 67.32
CA GLN A 321 3.10 -30.12 68.42
C GLN A 321 2.77 -29.04 69.45
N ARG A 322 2.46 -27.81 68.98
CA ARG A 322 2.09 -26.69 69.87
C ARG A 322 0.80 -26.98 70.64
N LEU A 323 -0.20 -27.58 69.99
CA LEU A 323 -1.46 -27.97 70.62
C LEU A 323 -1.24 -29.04 71.69
N ASN A 324 -0.45 -30.08 71.38
CA ASN A 324 -0.12 -31.14 72.32
C ASN A 324 0.62 -30.59 73.54
N GLN A 325 1.59 -29.70 73.34
CA GLN A 325 2.32 -29.06 74.43
C GLN A 325 1.40 -28.19 75.30
N ALA A 326 0.55 -27.37 74.67
CA ALA A 326 -0.42 -26.54 75.39
C ALA A 326 -1.42 -27.39 76.19
N TRP A 327 -1.86 -28.52 75.62
CA TRP A 327 -2.75 -29.47 76.29
C TRP A 327 -2.08 -30.10 77.51
N LEU A 328 -0.85 -30.59 77.38
CA LEU A 328 -0.08 -31.16 78.49
C LEU A 328 0.09 -30.16 79.63
N VAL A 329 0.53 -28.93 79.33
CA VAL A 329 0.70 -27.87 80.34
C VAL A 329 -0.61 -27.55 81.04
N ARG A 330 -1.73 -27.52 80.29
CA ARG A 330 -3.05 -27.23 80.87
C ARG A 330 -3.58 -28.37 81.74
N MET A 331 -3.37 -29.62 81.33
CA MET A 331 -3.68 -30.80 82.13
C MET A 331 -2.90 -30.83 83.44
N GLU A 332 -1.59 -30.52 83.39
CA GLU A 332 -0.75 -30.43 84.59
C GLU A 332 -1.19 -29.30 85.52
N ALA A 333 -1.59 -28.15 84.97
CA ALA A 333 -2.15 -27.04 85.76
C ALA A 333 -3.47 -27.44 86.45
N TRP A 334 -4.38 -28.12 85.74
CA TRP A 334 -5.62 -28.63 86.34
C TRP A 334 -5.37 -29.66 87.42
N LYS A 335 -4.44 -30.60 87.21
CA LYS A 335 -4.06 -31.60 88.22
C LYS A 335 -3.47 -30.95 89.47
N ARG A 336 -2.61 -29.94 89.30
CA ARG A 336 -2.08 -29.14 90.43
C ARG A 336 -3.17 -28.40 91.18
N ASN A 337 -4.08 -27.73 90.47
CA ASN A 337 -5.19 -27.00 91.09
C ASN A 337 -6.14 -27.95 91.83
N GLN A 338 -6.45 -29.12 91.28
CA GLN A 338 -7.23 -30.14 91.96
C GLN A 338 -6.58 -30.58 93.28
N GLY A 339 -5.27 -30.88 93.26
CA GLY A 339 -4.53 -31.24 94.47
C GLY A 339 -4.49 -30.11 95.50
N HIS A 340 -4.37 -28.86 95.05
CA HIS A 340 -4.43 -27.68 95.89
C HIS A 340 -5.80 -27.54 96.58
N TYR A 341 -6.90 -27.63 95.83
CA TYR A 341 -8.24 -27.57 96.41
C TYR A 341 -8.53 -28.74 97.34
N GLN A 342 -8.05 -29.94 97.02
CA GLN A 342 -8.17 -31.10 97.92
C GLN A 342 -7.43 -30.88 99.24
N SER A 343 -6.22 -30.31 99.19
CA SER A 343 -5.45 -29.96 100.39
C SER A 343 -6.14 -28.86 101.21
N GLN A 344 -6.72 -27.85 100.57
CA GLN A 344 -7.50 -26.82 101.26
C GLN A 344 -8.75 -27.40 101.95
N LEU A 345 -9.48 -28.30 101.27
CA LEU A 345 -10.62 -29.00 101.86
C LEU A 345 -10.20 -29.87 103.05
N GLU A 346 -9.05 -30.54 102.97
CA GLU A 346 -8.49 -31.31 104.09
C GLU A 346 -8.09 -30.42 105.27
N MET A 347 -7.55 -29.22 105.03
CA MET A 347 -7.21 -28.26 106.09
C MET A 347 -8.44 -27.69 106.79
N LEU A 348 -9.54 -27.48 106.04
CA LEU A 348 -10.80 -27.00 106.58
C LEU A 348 -11.65 -28.12 107.19
N ASN A 349 -11.20 -29.38 107.15
CA ASN A 349 -11.93 -30.49 107.74
C ASN A 349 -11.83 -30.43 109.28
N PRO A 350 -12.95 -30.16 109.99
CA PRO A 350 -12.93 -30.00 111.44
C PRO A 350 -12.49 -31.26 112.18
N GLN A 351 -12.62 -32.44 111.56
CA GLN A 351 -12.17 -33.71 112.11
C GLN A 351 -10.63 -33.75 112.29
N ARG A 352 -9.86 -33.19 111.36
CA ARG A 352 -8.39 -33.13 111.47
C ARG A 352 -7.92 -32.18 112.56
N THR A 353 -8.66 -31.10 112.82
CA THR A 353 -8.39 -30.23 113.96
C THR A 353 -8.58 -30.98 115.27
N LEU A 354 -9.59 -31.85 115.36
CA LEU A 354 -9.78 -32.74 116.52
C LEU A 354 -8.66 -33.79 116.63
N GLU A 355 -8.25 -34.42 115.52
CA GLU A 355 -7.12 -35.39 115.48
C GLU A 355 -5.78 -34.79 115.93
N ARG A 356 -5.56 -33.49 115.75
CA ARG A 356 -4.36 -32.78 116.25
C ARG A 356 -4.35 -32.57 117.77
N GLY A 357 -5.34 -33.08 118.49
CA GLY A 357 -5.42 -33.02 119.95
C GLY A 357 -6.20 -31.82 120.49
N TYR A 358 -6.88 -31.06 119.63
CA TYR A 358 -7.82 -30.03 120.08
C TYR A 358 -9.16 -30.67 120.41
N ALA A 359 -9.84 -30.11 121.41
CA ALA A 359 -11.17 -30.53 121.81
C ALA A 359 -12.16 -29.39 121.58
N VAL A 360 -13.36 -29.71 121.11
CA VAL A 360 -14.46 -28.74 121.01
C VAL A 360 -15.38 -28.95 122.21
N ILE A 361 -15.58 -27.91 123.00
CA ILE A 361 -16.49 -27.92 124.15
C ILE A 361 -17.87 -27.48 123.67
N LEU A 362 -18.88 -28.29 123.91
CA LEU A 362 -20.28 -28.06 123.54
C LEU A 362 -21.12 -27.91 124.82
N SER A 363 -21.93 -26.86 124.90
CA SER A 363 -22.95 -26.69 125.95
C SER A 363 -24.30 -27.22 125.49
N LYS A 364 -25.09 -27.75 126.42
CA LYS A 364 -26.42 -28.33 126.17
C LYS A 364 -27.51 -27.34 126.56
N GLU A 365 -27.80 -26.39 125.68
CA GLU A 365 -28.94 -25.48 125.85
C GLU A 365 -30.22 -26.05 125.23
N ALA A 366 -31.38 -25.54 125.64
CA ALA A 366 -32.72 -26.08 125.34
C ALA A 366 -33.12 -26.17 123.84
N GLN A 367 -32.25 -25.73 122.91
CA GLN A 367 -32.48 -25.82 121.46
C GLN A 367 -31.31 -26.43 120.66
N GLY A 368 -30.34 -27.09 121.30
CA GLY A 368 -29.29 -27.85 120.61
C GLY A 368 -27.90 -27.66 121.23
N MET A 369 -26.92 -28.41 120.71
CA MET A 369 -25.54 -28.35 121.18
C MET A 369 -24.81 -27.14 120.56
N HIS A 370 -24.40 -26.19 121.39
CA HIS A 370 -23.68 -24.98 120.95
C HIS A 370 -22.19 -25.06 121.33
N ALA A 371 -21.30 -24.69 120.42
CA ALA A 371 -19.85 -24.67 120.69
C ALA A 371 -19.49 -23.45 121.54
N VAL A 372 -18.98 -23.72 122.74
CA VAL A 372 -18.57 -22.69 123.70
C VAL A 372 -17.29 -22.04 123.19
N ARG A 373 -17.33 -20.72 122.93
CA ARG A 373 -16.18 -19.98 122.37
C ARG A 373 -15.55 -19.02 123.37
N LYS A 374 -16.30 -18.60 124.39
CA LYS A 374 -15.83 -17.64 125.39
C LYS A 374 -15.68 -18.32 126.76
N PRO A 375 -14.62 -18.02 127.53
CA PRO A 375 -14.46 -18.59 128.87
C PRO A 375 -15.62 -18.30 129.83
N SER A 376 -16.34 -17.18 129.65
CA SER A 376 -17.48 -16.76 130.48
C SER A 376 -18.72 -17.64 130.34
N GLU A 377 -18.80 -18.44 129.28
CA GLU A 377 -19.91 -19.36 129.01
C GLU A 377 -19.73 -20.71 129.73
N LEU A 378 -18.59 -20.96 130.36
CA LEU A 378 -18.35 -22.15 131.18
C LEU A 378 -18.84 -21.94 132.61
N ASN A 379 -19.57 -22.92 133.15
CA ASN A 379 -20.09 -22.91 134.51
C ASN A 379 -19.75 -24.22 135.23
N THR A 380 -19.66 -24.22 136.57
CA THR A 380 -19.38 -25.43 137.36
C THR A 380 -20.63 -26.26 137.68
N LYS A 381 -21.81 -25.78 137.32
CA LYS A 381 -23.10 -26.43 137.65
C LYS A 381 -23.72 -27.21 136.49
N GLU A 382 -23.21 -27.05 135.28
CA GLU A 382 -23.75 -27.66 134.07
C GLU A 382 -22.76 -28.66 133.49
N ALA A 383 -23.29 -29.74 132.93
CA ALA A 383 -22.50 -30.75 132.21
C ALA A 383 -22.22 -30.26 130.79
N PHE A 384 -20.95 -30.26 130.39
CA PHE A 384 -20.49 -29.90 129.05
C PHE A 384 -20.05 -31.14 128.31
N GLN A 385 -20.29 -31.18 127.00
CA GLN A 385 -19.82 -32.27 126.16
C GLN A 385 -18.53 -31.86 125.44
N VAL A 386 -17.44 -32.56 125.71
CA VAL A 386 -16.16 -32.36 125.04
C VAL A 386 -16.06 -33.37 123.91
N ARG A 387 -16.01 -32.88 122.67
CA ARG A 387 -15.78 -33.69 121.48
C ARG A 387 -14.29 -33.73 121.18
N LEU A 388 -13.74 -34.94 121.12
CA LEU A 388 -12.36 -35.24 120.76
C LEU A 388 -12.31 -35.88 119.38
N ALA A 389 -11.11 -36.20 118.89
CA ALA A 389 -10.89 -36.89 117.62
C ALA A 389 -11.73 -38.17 117.52
N GLU A 390 -11.72 -38.94 118.60
CA GLU A 390 -12.39 -40.24 118.71
C GLU A 390 -13.43 -40.18 119.83
N GLY A 391 -14.62 -39.71 119.47
CA GLY A 391 -15.78 -39.74 120.36
C GLY A 391 -16.02 -38.46 121.15
N GLN A 392 -16.91 -38.58 122.13
CA GLN A 392 -17.42 -37.47 122.94
C GLN A 392 -17.48 -37.91 124.40
N VAL A 393 -17.08 -37.03 125.30
CA VAL A 393 -17.12 -37.27 126.75
C VAL A 393 -17.90 -36.13 127.40
N GLU A 394 -18.75 -36.46 128.37
CA GLU A 394 -19.48 -35.49 129.17
C GLU A 394 -18.65 -35.19 130.43
N VAL A 395 -18.38 -33.91 130.68
CA VAL A 395 -17.52 -33.43 131.77
C VAL A 395 -18.20 -32.32 132.55
N GLU A 396 -18.00 -32.31 133.85
CA GLU A 396 -18.39 -31.22 134.74
C GLU A 396 -17.13 -30.55 135.29
N PHE A 397 -17.02 -29.23 135.18
CA PHE A 397 -15.86 -28.50 135.65
C PHE A 397 -15.96 -28.30 137.17
N SER A 398 -15.02 -28.88 137.93
CA SER A 398 -15.04 -28.82 139.40
C SER A 398 -14.65 -27.47 139.98
N LYS A 399 -13.82 -26.68 139.28
CA LYS A 399 -13.37 -25.35 139.72
C LYS A 399 -12.94 -24.51 138.52
N LEU A 400 -13.60 -23.37 138.31
CA LEU A 400 -13.26 -22.43 137.24
C LEU A 400 -12.45 -21.26 137.80
N LYS A 401 -11.23 -21.08 137.30
CA LYS A 401 -10.46 -19.84 137.44
C LYS A 401 -10.41 -19.22 136.04
N ILE A 402 -11.22 -18.20 135.82
CA ILE A 402 -11.21 -17.45 134.58
C ILE A 402 -10.19 -16.33 134.75
N ASP A 403 -9.06 -16.42 134.03
CA ASP A 403 -8.09 -15.34 133.93
C ASP A 403 -8.64 -14.30 132.94
N GLN A 404 -8.93 -13.09 133.39
CA GLN A 404 -9.41 -12.01 132.51
C GLN A 404 -8.24 -11.28 131.84
N SER A 405 -7.36 -12.05 131.20
CA SER A 405 -6.28 -11.53 130.37
C SER A 405 -6.18 -12.32 129.08
N ALA A 406 -7.09 -12.02 128.14
CA ALA A 406 -6.92 -12.13 126.69
C ALA A 406 -8.21 -11.65 125.99
#